data_AF-A0A6A6HYU1-F1
#
_entry.id   AF-A0A6A6HYU1-F1
#
_cell.length_a   1.000
_cell.length_b   1.000
_cell.length_c   1.000
_cell.angle_alpha   90.00
_cell.angle_beta   90.00
_cell.angle_gamma   90.00
#
_symmetry.space_group_name_H-M   'P 1'
#
loop_
_entity.id
_entity.type
_entity.pdbx_description
1 polymer ?
#
loop_
_entity_poly.entity_id
_entity_poly.type
_entity_poly.pdbx_seq_one_letter_code
_entity_poly.pdbx_strand_id
1 'polypeptide(L)'
;RSFQYESIFAERPNITTDRAWLGSFPTQGGFFKHPQLAPDRSTFAVFHQLHCLDGLRHAYWTLLDISQSGAKLDKSALPHHATPSHVRHCIDLLRQALMCQPDLTIEVQNDELGGVTGFGTEHVCADWKQLIEWTSHWENYDQTPPPDTEPELPSRHSSHAHPNHHSIPVQ
;
A
#
# COMPACT_ATOMS: atom_id res chain seq x y z
N ARG A 1 -12.06 -6.19 0.34
CA ARG A 1 -11.32 -7.37 0.86
C ARG A 1 -10.50 -6.94 2.06
N SER A 2 -10.26 -7.82 3.04
CA SER A 2 -9.30 -7.53 4.12
C SER A 2 -7.92 -8.01 3.70
N PHE A 3 -6.87 -7.23 3.97
CA PHE A 3 -5.51 -7.65 3.66
C PHE A 3 -5.04 -8.69 4.66
N GLN A 4 -4.33 -9.69 4.14
CA GLN A 4 -3.73 -10.77 4.92
C GLN A 4 -2.28 -10.85 4.52
N TYR A 5 -1.35 -10.86 5.48
CA TYR A 5 0.07 -10.86 5.15
C TYR A 5 0.47 -12.16 4.44
N GLU A 6 0.97 -12.03 3.22
CA GLU A 6 1.42 -13.12 2.36
C GLU A 6 2.94 -13.04 2.22
N SER A 7 3.66 -13.71 3.14
CA SER A 7 5.12 -13.62 3.24
C SER A 7 5.85 -13.96 1.93
N ILE A 8 5.30 -14.84 1.10
CA ILE A 8 5.86 -15.25 -0.19
C ILE A 8 6.16 -14.07 -1.13
N PHE A 9 5.42 -12.96 -1.04
CA PHE A 9 5.64 -11.78 -1.88
C PHE A 9 6.73 -10.83 -1.34
N ALA A 10 7.18 -11.02 -0.10
CA ALA A 10 8.15 -10.13 0.54
C ALA A 10 9.52 -10.79 0.80
N GLU A 11 9.58 -12.13 0.75
CA GLU A 11 10.79 -12.89 1.00
C GLU A 11 11.86 -12.69 -0.10
N ARG A 12 13.08 -13.17 0.21
CA ARG A 12 14.24 -13.15 -0.70
C ARG A 12 13.90 -13.71 -2.08
N PRO A 13 14.34 -13.08 -3.18
CA PRO A 13 14.23 -13.62 -4.52
C PRO A 13 14.74 -15.05 -4.63
N ASN A 14 13.89 -15.90 -5.17
CA ASN A 14 14.16 -17.27 -5.54
C ASN A 14 13.06 -17.75 -6.49
N ILE A 15 13.23 -18.93 -7.09
CA ILE A 15 12.28 -19.50 -8.06
C ILE A 15 10.82 -19.49 -7.59
N THR A 16 10.57 -19.70 -6.29
CA THR A 16 9.21 -19.76 -5.73
C THR A 16 8.62 -18.37 -5.55
N THR A 17 9.36 -17.43 -4.96
CA THR A 17 8.89 -16.05 -4.75
C THR A 17 8.73 -15.32 -6.08
N ASP A 18 9.65 -15.52 -7.01
CA ASP A 18 9.65 -14.84 -8.30
C ASP A 18 8.51 -15.37 -9.16
N ARG A 19 8.19 -16.68 -9.06
CA ARG A 19 6.97 -17.24 -9.66
C ARG A 19 5.70 -16.66 -9.06
N ALA A 20 5.65 -16.44 -7.75
CA ALA A 20 4.49 -15.82 -7.11
C ALA A 20 4.27 -14.40 -7.65
N TRP A 21 5.35 -13.61 -7.79
CA TRP A 21 5.30 -12.28 -8.41
C TRP A 21 4.86 -12.35 -9.87
N LEU A 22 5.44 -13.23 -10.69
CA LEU A 22 5.01 -13.43 -12.08
C LEU A 22 3.51 -13.78 -12.18
N GLY A 23 2.97 -14.53 -11.21
CA GLY A 23 1.54 -14.85 -11.13
C GLY A 23 0.63 -13.65 -10.87
N SER A 24 1.18 -12.49 -10.50
CA SER A 24 0.43 -11.24 -10.33
C SER A 24 0.24 -10.45 -11.64
N PHE A 25 0.87 -10.90 -12.74
CA PHE A 25 0.80 -10.26 -14.03
C PHE A 25 0.11 -11.14 -15.08
N PRO A 26 -0.53 -10.54 -16.10
CA PRO A 26 -0.81 -11.25 -17.34
C PRO A 26 0.47 -11.79 -17.97
N THR A 27 0.35 -12.77 -18.87
CA THR A 27 1.49 -13.45 -19.51
C THR A 27 2.49 -12.51 -20.20
N GLN A 28 2.05 -11.32 -20.61
CA GLN A 28 2.90 -10.29 -21.24
C GLN A 28 3.34 -9.17 -20.26
N GLY A 29 3.33 -9.43 -18.96
CA GLY A 29 3.77 -8.47 -17.94
C GLY A 29 2.83 -7.27 -17.76
N GLY A 30 1.58 -7.39 -18.19
CA GLY A 30 0.58 -6.31 -18.11
C GLY A 30 0.45 -5.43 -19.36
N PHE A 31 1.33 -5.59 -20.36
CA PHE A 31 1.21 -4.85 -21.61
C PHE A 31 0.07 -5.35 -22.50
N PHE A 32 -0.64 -4.42 -23.14
CA PHE A 32 -1.76 -4.68 -24.02
C PHE A 32 -1.83 -3.68 -25.19
N LYS A 33 -2.69 -4.01 -26.17
CA LYS A 33 -3.18 -3.09 -27.21
C LYS A 33 -4.70 -3.22 -27.27
N HIS A 34 -5.40 -2.10 -27.39
CA HIS A 34 -6.85 -2.07 -27.52
C HIS A 34 -7.25 -1.02 -28.57
N PRO A 35 -8.05 -1.36 -29.61
CA PRO A 35 -8.26 -0.48 -30.76
C PRO A 35 -8.79 0.92 -30.44
N GLN A 36 -9.62 1.06 -29.40
CA GLN A 36 -10.19 2.35 -28.98
C GLN A 36 -9.49 2.99 -27.77
N LEU A 37 -9.08 2.20 -26.78
CA LEU A 37 -8.55 2.69 -25.50
C LEU A 37 -7.04 2.91 -25.52
N ALA A 38 -6.31 2.06 -26.25
CA ALA A 38 -4.85 2.04 -26.29
C ALA A 38 -4.37 1.49 -27.65
N PRO A 39 -4.46 2.28 -28.73
CA PRO A 39 -4.08 1.82 -30.07
C PRO A 39 -2.58 1.44 -30.16
N ASP A 40 -1.75 2.11 -29.36
CA ASP A 40 -0.34 1.80 -29.17
C ASP A 40 -0.12 0.83 -28.01
N ARG A 41 1.03 0.14 -28.02
CA ARG A 41 1.37 -0.81 -26.95
C ARG A 41 1.45 -0.04 -25.64
N SER A 42 0.64 -0.42 -24.68
CA SER A 42 0.46 0.32 -23.43
C SER A 42 0.36 -0.63 -22.25
N THR A 43 0.41 -0.10 -21.04
CA THR A 43 0.12 -0.84 -19.81
C THR A 43 -0.75 0.00 -18.89
N PHE A 44 -1.46 -0.62 -17.96
CA PHE A 44 -2.06 0.12 -16.86
C PHE A 44 -0.98 0.44 -15.84
N ALA A 45 -1.00 1.66 -15.29
CA ALA A 45 -0.02 2.15 -14.34
C ALA A 45 0.20 1.18 -13.16
N VAL A 46 -0.85 0.52 -12.66
CA VAL A 46 -0.72 -0.49 -11.59
C VAL A 46 0.26 -1.62 -11.92
N PHE A 47 0.34 -2.07 -13.17
CA PHE A 47 1.28 -3.13 -13.54
C PHE A 47 2.71 -2.60 -13.55
N HIS A 48 2.91 -1.36 -13.99
CA HIS A 48 4.22 -0.71 -13.89
C HIS A 48 4.62 -0.51 -12.41
N GLN A 49 3.70 -0.04 -11.56
CA GLN A 49 3.92 0.14 -10.13
C GLN A 49 4.27 -1.19 -9.42
N LEU A 50 3.57 -2.28 -9.75
CA LEU A 50 3.88 -3.62 -9.23
C LEU A 50 5.26 -4.11 -9.72
N HIS A 51 5.62 -3.87 -10.98
CA HIS A 51 6.94 -4.20 -11.51
C HIS A 51 8.05 -3.44 -10.76
N CYS A 52 7.87 -2.14 -10.53
CA CYS A 52 8.81 -1.34 -9.74
C CYS A 52 8.91 -1.84 -8.29
N LEU A 53 7.80 -2.21 -7.66
CA LEU A 53 7.80 -2.74 -6.29
C LEU A 53 8.55 -4.07 -6.18
N ASP A 54 8.42 -4.96 -7.17
CA ASP A 54 9.25 -6.17 -7.23
C ASP A 54 10.73 -5.84 -7.44
N GLY A 55 11.04 -4.88 -8.31
CA GLY A 55 12.41 -4.37 -8.48
C GLY A 55 13.03 -3.86 -7.17
N LEU A 56 12.25 -3.14 -6.36
CA LEU A 56 12.66 -2.68 -5.03
C LEU A 56 12.89 -3.85 -4.06
N ARG A 57 12.05 -4.89 -4.10
CA ARG A 57 12.26 -6.11 -3.32
C ARG A 57 13.58 -6.78 -3.70
N HIS A 58 13.88 -6.93 -4.99
CA HIS A 58 15.15 -7.46 -5.47
C HIS A 58 16.34 -6.62 -4.98
N ALA A 59 16.30 -5.31 -5.21
CA ALA A 59 17.37 -4.40 -4.80
C ALA A 59 17.64 -4.44 -3.30
N TYR A 60 16.58 -4.44 -2.48
CA TYR A 60 16.68 -4.51 -1.03
C TYR A 60 17.42 -5.78 -0.57
N TRP A 61 17.01 -6.95 -1.07
CA TRP A 61 17.63 -8.21 -0.66
C TRP A 61 19.07 -8.35 -1.16
N THR A 62 19.36 -7.94 -2.40
CA THR A 62 20.72 -7.93 -2.93
C THR A 62 21.65 -7.05 -2.10
N LEU A 63 21.23 -5.82 -1.78
CA LEU A 63 22.04 -4.90 -0.97
C LEU A 63 22.19 -5.41 0.46
N LEU A 64 21.15 -5.99 1.05
CA LEU A 64 21.22 -6.60 2.38
C LEU A 64 22.23 -7.75 2.42
N ASP A 65 22.19 -8.65 1.43
CA ASP A 65 23.11 -9.78 1.36
C ASP A 65 24.57 -9.29 1.16
N ILE A 66 24.80 -8.28 0.31
CA ILE A 66 26.12 -7.64 0.15
C ILE A 66 26.60 -6.99 1.46
N SER A 67 25.72 -6.28 2.17
CA SER A 67 26.08 -5.62 3.43
C SER A 67 26.47 -6.61 4.53
N GLN A 68 25.93 -7.82 4.47
CA GLN A 68 26.22 -8.91 5.42
C GLN A 68 27.43 -9.75 5.00
N SER A 69 27.81 -9.71 3.71
CA SER A 69 29.02 -10.37 3.21
C SER A 69 30.27 -9.54 3.55
N GLY A 70 30.70 -9.58 4.81
CA GLY A 70 31.99 -9.01 5.25
C GLY A 70 31.93 -8.15 6.51
N ALA A 71 30.75 -7.74 6.97
CA ALA A 71 30.55 -7.08 8.25
C ALA A 71 29.20 -7.47 8.87
N LYS A 72 29.10 -7.41 10.21
CA LYS A 72 27.80 -7.50 10.87
C LYS A 72 27.12 -6.14 10.76
N LEU A 73 26.00 -6.08 10.05
CA LEU A 73 25.10 -4.93 10.12
C LEU A 73 24.58 -4.80 11.56
N ASP A 74 24.89 -3.69 12.23
CA ASP A 74 24.26 -3.36 13.49
C ASP A 74 22.80 -2.99 13.23
N LYS A 75 21.90 -3.93 13.51
CA LYS A 75 20.46 -3.76 13.30
C LYS A 75 19.87 -2.66 14.19
N SER A 76 20.52 -2.30 15.29
CA SER A 76 20.06 -1.21 16.17
C SER A 76 20.30 0.18 15.58
N ALA A 77 21.20 0.29 14.59
CA ALA A 77 21.45 1.53 13.84
C ALA A 77 20.40 1.80 12.75
N LEU A 78 19.55 0.81 12.42
CA LEU A 78 18.46 1.01 11.46
C LEU A 78 17.25 1.63 12.15
N PRO A 79 16.60 2.64 11.56
CA PRO A 79 15.25 3.03 11.95
C PRO A 79 14.31 1.83 11.94
N HIS A 80 13.34 1.76 12.86
CA HIS A 80 12.41 0.63 12.96
C HIS A 80 11.75 0.27 11.62
N HIS A 81 11.36 1.28 10.84
CA HIS A 81 10.72 1.11 9.54
C HIS A 81 11.65 0.56 8.45
N ALA A 82 12.97 0.57 8.67
CA ALA A 82 13.99 0.01 7.78
C ALA A 82 14.48 -1.37 8.24
N THR A 83 13.95 -1.91 9.34
CA THR A 83 14.29 -3.28 9.76
C THR A 83 13.79 -4.31 8.75
N PRO A 84 14.47 -5.46 8.58
CA PRO A 84 14.05 -6.44 7.59
C PRO A 84 12.63 -6.96 7.73
N SER A 85 12.14 -7.15 8.96
CA SER A 85 10.74 -7.54 9.19
C SER A 85 9.76 -6.46 8.76
N HIS A 86 10.08 -5.18 9.00
CA HIS A 86 9.20 -4.07 8.64
C HIS A 86 9.19 -3.84 7.13
N VAL A 87 10.35 -3.86 6.47
CA VAL A 87 10.45 -3.75 5.01
C VAL A 87 9.65 -4.86 4.32
N ARG A 88 9.76 -6.10 4.80
CA ARG A 88 8.96 -7.22 4.28
C ARG A 88 7.47 -6.99 4.42
N HIS A 89 7.02 -6.55 5.60
CA HIS A 89 5.62 -6.19 5.83
C HIS A 89 5.16 -5.09 4.85
N CYS A 90 5.96 -4.03 4.67
CA CYS A 90 5.67 -2.94 3.75
C CYS A 90 5.55 -3.40 2.30
N ILE A 91 6.44 -4.27 1.81
CA ILE A 91 6.39 -4.75 0.42
C ILE A 91 5.05 -5.43 0.14
N ASP A 92 4.62 -6.37 0.99
CA ASP A 92 3.36 -7.07 0.76
C ASP A 92 2.14 -6.18 1.01
N LEU A 93 2.19 -5.30 2.00
CA LEU A 93 1.14 -4.30 2.24
C LEU A 93 0.93 -3.40 1.01
N LEU A 94 2.02 -2.86 0.45
CA LEU A 94 1.97 -2.01 -0.73
C LEU A 94 1.48 -2.77 -1.96
N ARG A 95 1.96 -4.01 -2.19
CA ARG A 95 1.46 -4.87 -3.26
C ARG A 95 -0.04 -5.06 -3.16
N GLN A 96 -0.56 -5.36 -1.97
CA GLN A 96 -1.98 -5.54 -1.75
C GLN A 96 -2.78 -4.23 -1.90
N ALA A 97 -2.21 -3.08 -1.51
CA ALA A 97 -2.82 -1.77 -1.71
C ALA A 97 -2.94 -1.44 -3.20
N LEU A 98 -1.86 -1.59 -3.97
CA LEU A 98 -1.83 -1.37 -5.41
C LEU A 98 -2.85 -2.25 -6.14
N MET A 99 -2.97 -3.52 -5.78
CA MET A 99 -3.98 -4.42 -6.37
C MET A 99 -5.42 -4.12 -5.92
N CYS A 100 -5.61 -3.46 -4.77
CA CYS A 100 -6.94 -3.16 -4.23
C CYS A 100 -7.53 -1.86 -4.80
N GLN A 101 -6.68 -0.88 -5.06
CA GLN A 101 -7.04 0.39 -5.70
C GLN A 101 -6.09 0.60 -6.89
N PRO A 102 -6.26 -0.21 -7.96
CA PRO A 102 -5.35 -0.16 -9.09
C PRO A 102 -5.46 1.17 -9.81
N ASP A 103 -4.30 1.78 -10.08
CA ASP A 103 -4.22 2.89 -11.01
C ASP A 103 -4.41 2.38 -12.45
N LEU A 104 -5.57 2.70 -13.03
CA LEU A 104 -5.97 2.30 -14.38
C LEU A 104 -5.57 3.33 -15.45
N THR A 105 -4.72 4.29 -15.09
CA THR A 105 -4.11 5.21 -16.06
C THR A 105 -3.35 4.43 -17.13
N ILE A 106 -3.56 4.77 -18.40
CA ILE A 106 -2.92 4.09 -19.54
C ILE A 106 -1.56 4.75 -19.80
N GLU A 107 -0.49 4.00 -19.60
CA GLU A 107 0.86 4.41 -19.93
C GLU A 107 1.26 3.84 -21.29
N VAL A 108 1.48 4.72 -22.27
CA VAL A 108 1.92 4.34 -23.62
C VAL A 108 3.40 4.00 -23.58
N GLN A 109 3.78 2.87 -24.18
CA GLN A 109 5.17 2.45 -24.28
C GLN A 109 5.99 3.51 -25.03
N ASN A 110 7.14 3.85 -24.45
CA ASN A 110 8.19 4.55 -25.15
C ASN A 110 9.06 3.53 -25.90
N ASP A 111 9.06 3.60 -27.23
CA ASP A 111 9.77 2.66 -28.10
C ASP A 111 11.30 2.74 -27.97
N GLU A 112 11.86 3.92 -27.66
CA GLU A 112 13.30 4.12 -27.48
C GLU A 112 13.79 3.48 -26.17
N LEU A 113 12.98 3.55 -25.11
CA LEU A 113 13.28 2.99 -23.80
C LEU A 113 12.90 1.52 -23.67
N GLY A 114 12.06 1.00 -24.58
CA GLY A 114 11.51 -0.34 -24.50
C GLY A 114 10.54 -0.56 -23.33
N GLY A 115 10.03 0.51 -22.72
CA GLY A 115 9.21 0.45 -21.49
C GLY A 115 8.36 1.71 -21.31
N VAL A 116 7.83 1.89 -20.10
CA VAL A 116 7.05 3.06 -19.70
C VAL A 116 7.77 3.80 -18.58
N THR A 117 7.58 5.11 -18.48
CA THR A 117 8.22 5.95 -17.45
C THR A 117 7.30 6.20 -16.25
N GLY A 118 5.98 6.07 -16.40
CA GLY A 118 5.00 6.48 -15.40
C GLY A 118 4.88 8.01 -15.21
N PHE A 119 5.55 8.81 -16.04
CA PHE A 119 5.57 10.26 -15.92
C PHE A 119 5.09 10.94 -17.20
N GLY A 120 4.40 12.07 -17.04
CA GLY A 120 3.85 12.85 -18.16
C GLY A 120 2.45 12.40 -18.62
N THR A 121 1.88 11.37 -17.97
CA THR A 121 0.48 10.96 -18.14
C THR A 121 -0.37 11.54 -17.01
N GLU A 122 -1.61 11.90 -17.29
CA GLU A 122 -2.54 12.40 -16.28
C GLU A 122 -3.13 11.24 -15.48
N HIS A 123 -3.07 11.34 -14.15
CA HIS A 123 -3.64 10.36 -13.21
C HIS A 123 -4.82 10.98 -12.47
N VAL A 124 -5.76 10.14 -12.04
CA VAL A 124 -6.87 10.56 -11.17
C VAL A 124 -6.46 10.31 -9.72
N CYS A 125 -6.13 11.39 -9.00
CA CYS A 125 -5.68 11.33 -7.62
C CYS A 125 -6.74 11.85 -6.64
N ALA A 126 -6.69 11.37 -5.39
CA ALA A 126 -7.36 12.05 -4.29
C ALA A 126 -6.70 13.42 -4.02
N ASP A 127 -7.48 14.36 -3.48
CA ASP A 127 -6.92 15.63 -3.02
C ASP A 127 -6.02 15.39 -1.80
N TRP A 128 -4.72 15.31 -2.05
CA TRP A 128 -3.73 15.04 -1.01
C TRP A 128 -3.70 16.14 0.05
N LYS A 129 -3.91 17.40 -0.35
CA LYS A 129 -3.91 18.52 0.59
C LYS A 129 -5.10 18.41 1.54
N GLN A 130 -6.29 18.16 1.01
CA GLN A 130 -7.49 17.95 1.82
C GLN A 130 -7.31 16.76 2.79
N LEU A 131 -6.70 15.67 2.33
CA LEU A 131 -6.41 14.52 3.19
C LEU A 131 -5.45 14.86 4.34
N ILE A 132 -4.38 15.61 4.05
CA ILE A 132 -3.43 16.06 5.06
C ILE A 132 -4.11 17.01 6.05
N GLU A 133 -4.85 18.01 5.58
CA GLU A 133 -5.55 18.97 6.44
C GLU A 133 -6.54 18.27 7.37
N TRP A 134 -7.33 17.32 6.84
CA TRP A 134 -8.24 16.54 7.65
C TRP A 134 -7.49 15.67 8.67
N THR A 135 -6.41 15.00 8.28
CA THR A 135 -5.63 14.12 9.17
C THR A 135 -4.98 14.91 10.29
N SER A 136 -4.33 16.03 9.97
CA SER A 136 -3.65 16.87 10.96
C SER A 136 -4.59 17.50 11.98
N HIS A 137 -5.87 17.73 11.62
CA HIS A 137 -6.88 18.15 12.60
C HIS A 137 -7.13 17.09 13.69
N TRP A 138 -6.92 15.81 13.38
CA TRP A 138 -7.15 14.67 14.27
C TRP A 138 -5.87 13.99 14.75
N GLU A 139 -4.69 14.53 14.43
CA GLU A 139 -3.43 14.03 14.98
C GLU A 139 -3.45 14.11 16.52
N ASN A 140 -3.07 13.03 17.18
CA ASN A 140 -3.15 12.88 18.63
C ASN A 140 -1.78 12.95 19.33
N TYR A 141 -0.81 13.64 18.71
CA TYR A 141 0.46 13.96 19.35
C TYR A 141 0.26 15.02 20.45
N ASP A 142 0.94 14.90 21.59
CA ASP A 142 0.86 15.80 22.76
C ASP A 142 -0.45 15.85 23.56
N GLN A 143 -1.29 14.81 23.49
CA GLN A 143 -2.33 14.61 24.50
C GLN A 143 -1.72 14.06 25.80
N THR A 144 -0.99 14.90 26.55
CA THR A 144 -0.98 14.72 28.01
C THR A 144 -2.40 15.03 28.47
N PRO A 145 -3.09 14.13 29.18
CA PRO A 145 -4.36 14.50 29.80
C PRO A 145 -4.12 15.74 30.67
N PRO A 146 -5.01 16.75 30.67
CA PRO A 146 -4.95 17.81 31.67
C PRO A 146 -4.83 17.17 33.07
N PRO A 147 -4.05 17.73 34.01
CA PRO A 147 -3.73 17.06 35.28
C PRO A 147 -4.94 16.66 36.15
N ASP A 148 -6.16 17.08 35.83
CA ASP A 148 -7.31 16.96 36.73
C ASP A 148 -8.61 16.41 36.08
N THR A 149 -8.55 15.69 34.96
CA THR A 149 -9.75 14.94 34.52
C THR A 149 -9.81 13.60 35.22
N GLU A 150 -10.35 13.57 36.44
CA GLU A 150 -10.88 12.33 37.02
C GLU A 150 -11.87 11.71 36.01
N PRO A 151 -11.82 10.41 35.76
CA PRO A 151 -12.85 9.76 34.96
C PRO A 151 -14.17 9.82 35.74
N GLU A 152 -15.13 10.62 35.27
CA GLU A 152 -16.50 10.54 35.76
C GLU A 152 -17.00 9.10 35.59
N LEU A 153 -17.03 8.36 36.70
CA LEU A 153 -17.74 7.09 36.78
C LEU A 153 -19.23 7.37 36.60
N PRO A 154 -19.93 6.74 35.64
CA PRO A 154 -21.36 6.95 35.50
C PRO A 154 -22.07 6.37 36.74
N SER A 155 -22.61 7.27 37.56
CA SER A 155 -23.49 6.92 38.67
C SER A 155 -24.87 6.49 38.14
N ARG A 156 -25.09 5.17 38.20
CA ARG A 156 -26.33 4.39 38.40
C ARG A 156 -27.67 5.10 38.14
N HIS A 157 -28.56 4.44 37.38
CA HIS A 157 -29.78 3.81 37.93
C HIS A 157 -30.53 2.97 36.89
N SER A 158 -30.82 1.72 37.25
CA SER A 158 -31.76 0.82 36.56
C SER A 158 -33.19 1.26 36.79
N SER A 159 -34.01 1.28 35.74
CA SER A 159 -35.42 0.90 35.83
C SER A 159 -35.99 0.56 34.44
N HIS A 160 -36.54 -0.65 34.36
CA HIS A 160 -37.29 -1.21 33.24
C HIS A 160 -38.51 -0.38 32.82
N ALA A 161 -38.85 -0.38 31.53
CA ALA A 161 -40.17 -0.81 30.99
C ALA A 161 -40.33 -0.45 29.49
N HIS A 162 -40.45 -1.52 28.68
CA HIS A 162 -41.29 -1.77 27.48
C HIS A 162 -41.69 -0.69 26.43
N PRO A 163 -42.01 -1.15 25.21
CA PRO A 163 -41.81 -0.41 23.96
C PRO A 163 -43.08 0.29 23.48
N ASN A 164 -42.96 1.27 22.57
CA ASN A 164 -43.90 1.43 21.47
C ASN A 164 -43.39 2.39 20.39
N HIS A 165 -43.53 1.92 19.14
CA HIS A 165 -43.89 2.63 17.91
C HIS A 165 -43.40 4.08 17.71
N HIS A 166 -42.65 4.33 16.64
CA HIS A 166 -43.23 4.76 15.36
C HIS A 166 -42.17 4.79 14.25
N SER A 167 -42.55 4.20 13.13
CA SER A 167 -41.88 4.24 11.83
C SER A 167 -41.83 5.67 11.26
N ILE A 168 -40.80 5.98 10.46
CA ILE A 168 -40.86 6.34 9.01
C ILE A 168 -39.52 6.97 8.54
N PRO A 169 -39.11 6.78 7.26
CA PRO A 169 -37.73 6.91 6.76
C PRO A 169 -37.51 8.18 5.91
N VAL A 170 -36.42 8.15 5.11
CA VAL A 170 -36.10 8.95 3.89
C VAL A 170 -35.22 10.19 4.22
N GLN A 171 -34.05 10.44 3.61
CA GLN A 171 -33.44 10.03 2.32
C GLN A 171 -32.05 9.43 2.48
#